data_AF-A0A822BFG5-F1
#
_entry.id   AF-A0A822BFG5-F1
#
_cell.length_a   1.000
_cell.length_b   1.000
_cell.length_c   1.000
_cell.angle_alpha   90.00
_cell.angle_beta   90.00
_cell.angle_gamma   90.00
#
_symmetry.space_group_name_H-M   'P 1'
#
loop_
_entity.id
_entity.type
_entity.pdbx_description
1 polymer ?
#
loop_
_entity_poly.entity_id
_entity_poly.type
_entity_poly.pdbx_seq_one_letter_code
_entity_poly.pdbx_strand_id
1 'polypeptide(L)'
;RDKIEELLTEKAPEENQYIEVIGNSGNLLGLAYNVTGFVKNAVYISVGHKITLTTALDIFKSVTKYRNCEPIRQADLLSREMVAKLA
;
A
#
# COMPACT_ATOMS: atom_id res chain seq x y z
N ARG A 1 -13.83 -4.07 2.21
CA ARG A 1 -12.98 -2.93 2.59
C ARG A 1 -13.12 -2.67 4.07
N ASP A 2 -14.34 -2.44 4.56
CA ASP A 2 -14.64 -2.16 5.98
C ASP A 2 -14.06 -3.21 6.94
N LYS A 3 -14.21 -4.50 6.60
CA LYS A 3 -13.63 -5.61 7.37
C LYS A 3 -12.09 -5.55 7.50
N ILE A 4 -11.39 -5.03 6.50
CA ILE A 4 -9.92 -4.90 6.57
C ILE A 4 -9.54 -3.67 7.39
N GLU A 5 -10.30 -2.58 7.29
CA GLU A 5 -10.11 -1.41 8.14
C GLU A 5 -10.33 -1.77 9.62
N GLU A 6 -11.35 -2.54 9.94
CA GLU A 6 -11.57 -3.08 11.30
C GLU A 6 -10.40 -3.94 11.78
N LEU A 7 -9.98 -4.92 10.97
CA LEU A 7 -8.84 -5.81 11.30
C LEU A 7 -7.53 -5.05 11.49
N LEU A 8 -7.31 -4.01 10.68
CA LEU A 8 -6.10 -3.19 10.75
C LEU A 8 -6.16 -2.26 11.97
N THR A 9 -7.35 -1.80 12.38
CA THR A 9 -7.54 -1.07 13.64
C THR A 9 -7.27 -1.97 14.86
N GLU A 10 -7.68 -3.24 14.81
CA GLU A 10 -7.51 -4.18 15.91
C GLU A 10 -6.06 -4.69 16.04
N LYS A 11 -5.42 -5.04 14.91
CA LYS A 11 -4.14 -5.76 14.91
C LYS A 11 -2.93 -4.90 14.54
N ALA A 12 -3.13 -3.79 13.85
CA ALA A 12 -2.06 -2.97 13.30
C ALA A 12 -2.40 -1.45 13.31
N PRO A 13 -2.80 -0.88 14.47
CA PRO A 13 -3.29 0.50 14.55
C PRO A 13 -2.20 1.54 14.32
N GLU A 14 -0.93 1.22 14.58
CA GLU A 14 0.17 2.18 14.54
C GLU A 14 0.78 2.31 13.15
N GLU A 15 1.58 3.36 12.97
CA GLU A 15 2.36 3.56 11.75
C GLU A 15 3.34 2.41 11.53
N ASN A 16 3.57 2.08 10.27
CA ASN A 16 4.50 1.05 9.82
C ASN A 16 4.15 -0.40 10.20
N GLN A 17 2.92 -0.60 10.68
CA GLN A 17 2.35 -1.93 10.89
C GLN A 17 1.52 -2.37 9.68
N TYR A 18 1.32 -3.67 9.55
CA TYR A 18 0.55 -4.24 8.47
C TYR A 18 -0.15 -5.52 8.90
N ILE A 19 -1.19 -5.88 8.15
CA ILE A 19 -1.84 -7.18 8.25
C ILE A 19 -1.80 -7.92 6.92
N GLU A 20 -1.84 -9.23 6.99
CA GLU A 20 -2.00 -10.07 5.80
C GLU A 20 -3.44 -10.01 5.29
N VAL A 21 -3.56 -9.89 3.98
CA VAL A 21 -4.84 -9.90 3.27
C VAL A 21 -5.05 -11.30 2.71
N ILE A 22 -5.94 -12.05 3.37
CA ILE A 22 -6.29 -13.43 2.98
C ILE A 22 -7.58 -13.38 2.17
N GLY A 23 -7.56 -13.97 0.98
CA GLY A 23 -8.75 -14.11 0.14
C GLY A 23 -9.74 -15.14 0.68
N ASN A 24 -10.96 -15.13 0.16
CA ASN A 24 -12.00 -16.09 0.57
C ASN A 24 -11.61 -17.56 0.31
N SER A 25 -10.66 -17.80 -0.60
CA SER A 25 -10.10 -19.13 -0.88
C SER A 25 -9.01 -19.57 0.10
N GLY A 26 -8.65 -18.74 1.09
CA GLY A 26 -7.54 -19.00 2.02
C GLY A 26 -6.17 -18.62 1.48
N ASN A 27 -6.08 -18.13 0.23
CA ASN A 27 -4.80 -17.71 -0.36
C ASN A 27 -4.39 -16.32 0.14
N LEU A 28 -3.10 -16.14 0.45
CA LEU A 28 -2.51 -14.83 0.72
C LEU A 28 -2.47 -13.99 -0.56
N LEU A 29 -3.21 -12.87 -0.56
CA LEU A 29 -3.28 -11.95 -1.70
C LEU A 29 -2.26 -10.82 -1.61
N GLY A 30 -1.85 -10.46 -0.39
CA GLY A 30 -0.95 -9.35 -0.15
C GLY A 30 -1.04 -8.85 1.29
N LEU A 31 -0.69 -7.59 1.50
CA LEU A 31 -0.65 -6.91 2.79
C LEU A 31 -1.47 -5.63 2.73
N ALA A 32 -2.10 -5.27 3.85
CA ALA A 32 -2.64 -3.93 4.08
C ALA A 32 -1.72 -3.23 5.08
N TYR A 33 -1.09 -2.14 4.64
CA TYR A 33 -0.03 -1.42 5.34
C TYR A 33 -0.50 -0.05 5.83
N ASN A 34 -0.28 0.23 7.11
CA ASN A 34 -0.61 1.50 7.74
C ASN A 34 0.55 2.49 7.61
N VAL A 35 0.55 3.31 6.55
CA VAL A 35 1.65 4.26 6.29
C VAL A 35 1.62 5.49 7.20
N THR A 36 0.44 5.94 7.62
CA THR A 36 0.27 7.25 8.26
C THR A 36 -0.28 7.18 9.69
N GLY A 37 -0.41 5.98 10.25
CA GLY A 37 -1.14 5.76 11.51
C GLY A 37 -2.66 5.95 11.41
N PHE A 38 -3.19 6.13 10.20
CA PHE A 38 -4.62 6.30 9.94
C PHE A 38 -5.14 5.13 9.10
N VAL A 39 -5.84 4.22 9.76
CA VAL A 39 -6.36 2.96 9.21
C VAL A 39 -7.13 3.13 7.89
N LYS A 40 -7.97 4.18 7.78
CA LYS A 40 -8.80 4.45 6.58
C LYS A 40 -8.00 4.68 5.30
N ASN A 41 -6.71 4.99 5.43
CA ASN A 41 -5.80 5.32 4.34
C ASN A 41 -4.71 4.27 4.11
N ALA A 42 -4.93 3.04 4.59
CA ALA A 42 -4.02 1.92 4.37
C ALA A 42 -3.70 1.72 2.88
N VAL A 43 -2.45 1.31 2.62
CA VAL A 43 -1.95 0.98 1.29
C VAL A 43 -1.90 -0.52 1.15
N TYR A 44 -2.36 -1.01 0.01
CA TYR A 44 -2.39 -2.44 -0.27
C TYR A 44 -1.19 -2.81 -1.12
N ILE A 45 -0.41 -3.78 -0.66
CA ILE A 45 0.82 -4.25 -1.29
C ILE A 45 0.60 -5.70 -1.72
N SER A 46 0.79 -6.01 -2.99
CA SER A 46 0.72 -7.36 -3.53
C SER A 46 1.93 -7.65 -4.43
N VAL A 47 2.15 -8.93 -4.72
CA VAL A 47 3.20 -9.36 -5.64
C VAL A 47 2.78 -9.05 -7.08
N GLY A 48 3.70 -8.41 -7.83
CA GLY A 48 3.58 -8.24 -9.28
C GLY A 48 4.13 -9.45 -10.04
N HIS A 49 5.41 -9.43 -10.39
CA HIS A 49 6.09 -10.53 -11.07
C HIS A 49 7.54 -10.68 -10.59
N LYS A 50 8.01 -11.93 -10.43
CA LYS A 50 9.40 -12.27 -10.06
C LYS A 50 9.91 -11.60 -8.78
N ILE A 51 9.03 -11.34 -7.83
CA ILE A 51 9.38 -10.78 -6.52
C ILE A 51 8.58 -11.51 -5.44
N THR A 52 9.17 -11.67 -4.26
CA THR A 52 8.44 -12.21 -3.10
C THR A 52 7.66 -11.08 -2.42
N LEU A 53 6.62 -11.43 -1.66
CA LEU A 53 5.84 -10.42 -0.94
C LEU A 53 6.67 -9.67 0.09
N THR A 54 7.62 -10.35 0.75
CA THR A 54 8.54 -9.76 1.72
C THR A 54 9.49 -8.76 1.06
N THR A 55 10.10 -9.14 -0.07
CA THR A 55 10.97 -8.21 -0.82
C THR A 55 10.19 -7.00 -1.34
N ALA A 56 8.94 -7.20 -1.80
CA ALA A 56 8.09 -6.08 -2.21
C ALA A 56 7.79 -5.11 -1.05
N LEU A 57 7.54 -5.63 0.15
CA LEU A 57 7.35 -4.84 1.36
C LEU A 57 8.61 -4.06 1.75
N ASP A 58 9.78 -4.68 1.70
CA ASP A 58 11.05 -4.03 2.05
C ASP A 58 11.37 -2.88 1.08
N ILE A 59 11.16 -3.12 -0.22
CA ILE A 59 11.29 -2.06 -1.23
C ILE A 59 10.29 -0.94 -0.93
N PHE A 60 9.01 -1.27 -0.72
CA PHE A 60 7.97 -0.29 -0.40
C PHE A 60 8.40 0.59 0.78
N LYS A 61 8.82 0.00 1.90
CA LYS A 61 9.28 0.74 3.09
C LYS A 61 10.46 1.67 2.78
N SER A 62 11.41 1.22 1.96
CA SER A 62 12.60 2.02 1.62
C SER A 62 12.32 3.25 0.74
N VAL A 63 11.25 3.20 -0.07
CA VAL A 63 10.92 4.28 -1.04
C VAL A 63 9.68 5.09 -0.64
N THR A 64 9.11 4.85 0.55
CA THR A 64 7.85 5.45 0.97
C THR A 64 8.09 6.40 2.14
N LYS A 65 7.98 7.70 1.85
CA LYS A 65 8.09 8.77 2.85
C LYS A 65 6.72 9.30 3.30
N TYR A 66 5.74 9.26 2.40
CA TYR A 66 4.36 9.69 2.61
C TYR A 66 3.44 8.51 2.30
N ARG A 67 2.11 8.68 2.39
CA ARG A 67 1.15 7.62 2.05
C ARG A 67 1.44 6.94 0.71
N ASN A 68 1.71 7.70 -0.34
CA ASN A 68 2.02 7.15 -1.65
C ASN A 68 3.54 7.02 -1.80
N CYS A 69 4.02 5.87 -2.29
CA CYS A 69 5.43 5.63 -2.57
C CYS A 69 5.98 6.75 -3.46
N GLU A 70 7.22 7.17 -3.22
CA GLU A 70 7.81 8.28 -3.96
C GLU A 70 7.81 8.05 -5.49
N PRO A 71 8.16 6.85 -6.02
CA PRO A 71 8.08 6.60 -7.46
C PRO A 71 6.67 6.74 -8.04
N ILE A 72 5.65 6.24 -7.32
CA ILE A 72 4.25 6.33 -7.73
C ILE A 72 3.76 7.78 -7.66
N ARG A 73 4.16 8.49 -6.61
CA ARG A 73 3.82 9.90 -6.39
C ARG A 73 4.39 10.78 -7.51
N GLN A 74 5.65 10.56 -7.90
CA GLN A 74 6.27 11.28 -9.00
C GLN A 74 5.60 10.98 -10.34
N ALA A 75 5.26 9.71 -10.61
CA ALA A 75 4.53 9.34 -11.83
C ALA A 75 3.13 9.99 -11.91
N ASP A 76 2.38 10.03 -10.80
CA ASP A 76 1.07 10.69 -10.74
C ASP A 76 1.18 12.21 -10.99
N LEU A 77 2.17 12.88 -10.38
CA LEU A 77 2.40 14.31 -10.62
C LEU A 77 2.76 14.62 -12.07
N LEU A 78 3.71 13.86 -12.65
CA LEU A 78 4.14 14.05 -14.04
C LEU A 78 3.02 13.78 -15.05
N SER A 79 2.22 12.74 -14.82
CA SER A 79 1.09 12.42 -15.70
C SER A 79 0.00 13.49 -15.66
N ARG A 80 -0.33 14.04 -14.47
CA ARG A 80 -1.26 15.17 -14.33
C ARG A 80 -0.76 16.41 -15.04
N GLU A 81 0.52 16.74 -14.90
CA GLU A 81 1.13 17.88 -15.59
C GLU A 81 1.05 17.70 -17.11
N MET A 82 1.33 16.51 -17.62
CA MET A 82 1.23 16.20 -19.05
C MET A 82 -0.20 16.36 -19.57
N VAL A 83 -1.19 15.83 -18.86
CA VAL A 83 -2.62 15.97 -19.23
C VAL A 83 -3.03 17.44 -19.23
N ALA A 84 -2.59 18.22 -18.23
CA ALA A 84 -2.90 19.64 -18.15
C ALA A 84 -2.29 20.46 -19.30
N LYS A 85 -1.13 20.06 -19.84
CA LYS A 85 -0.51 20.70 -21.02
C LYS A 85 -1.19 20.34 -22.34
N LEU A 86 -1.95 19.24 -22.37
CA LEU A 86 -2.66 18.77 -23.56
C LEU A 86 -4.10 19.29 -23.64
N ALA A 87 -4.62 19.89 -22.55
CA ALA A 87 -5.93 20.51 -22.45
C ALA A 87 -5.86 21.99 -22.87
#